data_AF-A0A8B4VH06-F1
#
_entry.id   AF-A0A8B4VH06-F1
#
_cell.length_a   1.000
_cell.length_b   1.000
_cell.length_c   1.000
_cell.angle_alpha   90.00
_cell.angle_beta   90.00
_cell.angle_gamma   90.00
#
_symmetry.space_group_name_H-M   'P 1'
#
loop_
_entity.id
_entity.type
_entity.pdbx_description
1 polymer ?
#
loop_
_entity_poly.entity_id
_entity_poly.type
_entity_poly.pdbx_seq_one_letter_code
_entity_poly.pdbx_strand_id
1 'polypeptide(L)'
;MSVKLSAYVWDGCAAAGIKGNKLLIMLRLADYASDEGIAYPSVATIARQLGAGRSTVITLIGELVKDGWLTKKERRLGQRSTSNLYTLNVTKLRQAANEHYEGPKSGRSESEPSDSGRPGSERPKEPKNQGSQGPETGHDPSVNSNTDPSVGSKPSCPVPAEPDPQVVLTDLAKQVLSHLNQTTGSRFQVCATSLEHIRARLREGFTVAEMALVVDYKNEDWKDSEQEEYLRPTTLFIPKNFPGYLKRAGNWDKAGRPAKKNGKWEKGTNSSTSASFSQDVGVDIAERDLAWRRYHGLETDNEPKSEIEVKVRERADRDGLKAKGHDHGLAQFGWNNIWSVVAKNGGAA
;
A
#
# COMPACT_ATOMS: atom_id res chain seq x y z
N MET A 1 -24.28 11.37 1.60
CA MET A 1 -24.00 12.57 0.80
C MET A 1 -25.11 13.58 1.06
N SER A 2 -24.98 14.41 2.10
CA SER A 2 -25.90 15.53 2.31
C SER A 2 -25.25 16.81 1.81
N VAL A 3 -25.79 17.39 0.74
CA VAL A 3 -25.30 18.66 0.17
C VAL A 3 -25.39 19.80 1.19
N LYS A 4 -26.41 19.75 2.07
CA LYS A 4 -26.62 20.72 3.16
C LYS A 4 -25.50 20.67 4.18
N LEU A 5 -25.03 19.47 4.57
CA LEU A 5 -23.93 19.34 5.53
C LEU A 5 -22.59 19.80 4.96
N SER A 6 -22.29 19.52 3.69
CA SER A 6 -21.04 20.00 3.09
C SER A 6 -20.98 21.54 3.03
N ALA A 7 -22.12 22.23 2.87
CA ALA A 7 -22.21 23.69 3.00
C ALA A 7 -21.95 24.16 4.43
N TYR A 8 -22.70 23.67 5.43
CA TYR A 8 -22.47 24.03 6.84
C TYR A 8 -21.06 23.69 7.33
N VAL A 9 -20.40 22.69 6.74
CA VAL A 9 -18.98 22.41 7.00
C VAL A 9 -18.07 23.48 6.41
N TRP A 10 -18.24 23.92 5.16
CA TRP A 10 -17.43 25.02 4.62
C TRP A 10 -17.57 26.28 5.48
N ASP A 11 -18.79 26.75 5.70
CA ASP A 11 -19.07 28.02 6.37
C ASP A 11 -18.73 27.94 7.86
N GLY A 12 -19.23 26.91 8.56
CA GLY A 12 -19.04 26.75 10.00
C GLY A 12 -17.59 26.38 10.41
N CYS A 13 -16.83 25.69 9.54
CA CYS A 13 -15.41 25.47 9.80
C CYS A 13 -14.57 26.72 9.49
N ALA A 14 -14.91 27.48 8.44
CA ALA A 14 -14.24 28.74 8.14
C ALA A 14 -14.40 29.76 9.29
N ALA A 15 -15.64 29.93 9.77
CA ALA A 15 -16.00 30.69 10.97
C ALA A 15 -15.17 30.26 12.20
N ALA A 16 -15.12 28.96 12.48
CA ALA A 16 -14.36 28.39 13.59
C ALA A 16 -12.82 28.37 13.40
N GLY A 17 -12.29 28.94 12.32
CA GLY A 17 -10.85 28.94 12.03
C GLY A 17 -10.26 27.57 11.68
N ILE A 18 -11.09 26.55 11.45
CA ILE A 18 -10.69 25.19 11.08
C ILE A 18 -10.20 25.19 9.64
N LYS A 19 -8.92 24.86 9.44
CA LYS A 19 -8.22 24.96 8.15
C LYS A 19 -7.45 23.69 7.81
N GLY A 20 -6.99 23.59 6.55
CA GLY A 20 -6.15 22.49 6.07
C GLY A 20 -6.77 21.11 6.29
N ASN A 21 -5.97 20.14 6.75
CA ASN A 21 -6.40 18.75 6.87
C ASN A 21 -7.58 18.54 7.83
N LYS A 22 -7.81 19.39 8.85
CA LYS A 22 -9.04 19.30 9.69
C LYS A 22 -10.29 19.57 8.86
N LEU A 23 -10.28 20.66 8.07
CA LEU A 23 -11.38 21.06 7.18
C LEU A 23 -11.66 19.96 6.14
N LEU A 24 -10.62 19.43 5.51
CA LEU A 24 -10.73 18.35 4.53
C LEU A 24 -11.30 17.05 5.14
N ILE A 25 -10.96 16.72 6.39
CA ILE A 25 -11.54 15.59 7.13
C ILE A 25 -13.03 15.82 7.39
N MET A 26 -13.43 17.02 7.84
CA MET A 26 -14.84 17.37 8.08
C MET A 26 -15.66 17.30 6.79
N LEU A 27 -15.15 17.84 5.67
CA LEU A 27 -15.78 17.76 4.35
C LEU A 27 -15.97 16.32 3.90
N ARG A 28 -14.92 15.50 3.99
CA ARG A 28 -15.00 14.10 3.57
C ARG A 28 -15.92 13.27 4.46
N LEU A 29 -16.10 13.64 5.73
CA LEU A 29 -17.13 13.06 6.60
C LEU A 29 -18.54 13.48 6.17
N ALA A 30 -18.78 14.75 5.81
CA ALA A 30 -20.07 15.24 5.32
C ALA A 30 -20.50 14.57 4.00
N ASP A 31 -19.56 14.31 3.09
CA ASP A 31 -19.81 13.52 1.87
C ASP A 31 -20.37 12.12 2.21
N TYR A 32 -19.80 11.46 3.22
CA TYR A 32 -20.27 10.15 3.68
C TYR A 32 -21.46 10.20 4.65
N ALA A 33 -21.93 11.39 5.04
CA ALA A 33 -22.99 11.54 6.04
C ALA A 33 -24.41 11.35 5.49
N SER A 34 -25.32 10.87 6.33
CA SER A 34 -26.76 11.19 6.25
C SER A 34 -27.01 12.64 6.68
N ASP A 35 -28.23 13.17 6.49
CA ASP A 35 -28.59 14.52 6.97
C ASP A 35 -28.44 14.68 8.50
N GLU A 36 -28.57 13.60 9.27
CA GLU A 36 -28.28 13.50 10.72
C GLU A 36 -26.77 13.60 11.07
N GLY A 37 -25.90 13.86 10.10
CA GLY A 37 -24.44 13.94 10.32
C GLY A 37 -23.74 12.60 10.53
N ILE A 38 -24.43 11.46 10.35
CA ILE A 38 -23.89 10.13 10.64
C ILE A 38 -23.11 9.60 9.44
N ALA A 39 -21.79 9.40 9.60
CA ALA A 39 -20.86 8.90 8.59
C ALA A 39 -20.07 7.69 9.12
N TYR A 40 -19.65 6.80 8.22
CA TYR A 40 -18.89 5.58 8.59
C TYR A 40 -17.70 5.19 7.67
N PRO A 41 -16.97 6.12 7.03
CA PRO A 41 -15.76 5.77 6.27
C PRO A 41 -14.65 5.24 7.20
N SER A 42 -13.74 4.41 6.66
CA SER A 42 -12.56 4.01 7.44
C SER A 42 -11.51 5.12 7.49
N VAL A 43 -10.67 5.12 8.52
CA VAL A 43 -9.49 6.03 8.61
C VAL A 43 -8.60 5.88 7.36
N ALA A 44 -8.43 4.66 6.85
CA ALA A 44 -7.66 4.42 5.62
C ALA A 44 -8.34 4.99 4.37
N THR A 45 -9.68 5.03 4.33
CA THR A 45 -10.46 5.65 3.25
C THR A 45 -10.22 7.16 3.23
N ILE A 46 -10.32 7.82 4.38
CA ILE A 46 -10.07 9.26 4.55
C ILE A 46 -8.62 9.59 4.19
N ALA A 47 -7.65 8.89 4.79
CA ALA A 47 -6.22 9.07 4.52
C ALA A 47 -5.88 8.98 3.02
N ARG A 48 -6.37 7.94 2.33
CA ARG A 48 -6.16 7.76 0.88
C ARG A 48 -6.80 8.86 0.03
N GLN A 49 -7.96 9.37 0.44
CA GLN A 49 -8.69 10.41 -0.31
C GLN A 49 -8.12 11.82 -0.11
N LEU A 50 -7.45 12.07 1.01
CA LEU A 50 -6.88 13.38 1.35
C LEU A 50 -5.35 13.45 1.18
N GLY A 51 -4.71 12.39 0.69
CA GLY A 51 -3.23 12.29 0.61
C GLY A 51 -2.52 12.30 1.97
N ALA A 52 -3.27 12.23 3.08
CA ALA A 52 -2.77 12.45 4.43
C ALA A 52 -2.32 11.15 5.11
N GLY A 53 -1.26 11.21 5.91
CA GLY A 53 -0.80 10.08 6.72
C GLY A 53 -1.89 9.57 7.67
N ARG A 54 -2.01 8.24 7.84
CA ARG A 54 -3.05 7.64 8.70
C ARG A 54 -2.98 8.15 10.13
N SER A 55 -1.77 8.28 10.68
CA SER A 55 -1.53 8.86 12.01
C SER A 55 -2.02 10.30 12.10
N THR A 56 -1.73 11.13 11.09
CA THR A 56 -2.23 12.51 10.98
C THR A 56 -3.76 12.56 10.99
N VAL A 57 -4.43 11.68 10.22
CA VAL A 57 -5.90 11.59 10.22
C VAL A 57 -6.45 11.17 11.59
N ILE A 58 -5.78 10.24 12.30
CA ILE A 58 -6.18 9.83 13.65
C ILE A 58 -6.04 11.00 14.65
N THR A 59 -4.90 11.70 14.63
CA THR A 59 -4.64 12.85 15.51
C THR A 59 -5.66 13.96 15.29
N LEU A 60 -5.87 14.36 14.02
CA LEU A 60 -6.80 15.45 13.69
C LEU A 60 -8.27 15.09 13.95
N ILE A 61 -8.66 13.82 13.81
CA ILE A 61 -9.98 13.33 14.27
C ILE A 61 -10.07 13.40 15.80
N GLY A 62 -9.01 13.03 16.52
CA GLY A 62 -8.94 13.17 17.98
C GLY A 62 -9.11 14.61 18.46
N GLU A 63 -8.47 15.56 17.77
CA GLU A 63 -8.66 16.98 18.00
C GLU A 63 -10.08 17.43 17.68
N LEU A 64 -10.64 17.09 16.51
CA LEU A 64 -12.03 17.43 16.16
C LEU A 64 -13.08 16.85 17.13
N VAL A 65 -12.78 15.72 17.79
CA VAL A 65 -13.58 15.17 18.89
C VAL A 65 -13.42 15.98 20.18
N LYS A 66 -12.18 16.31 20.56
CA LYS A 66 -11.88 17.17 21.72
C LYS A 66 -12.52 18.55 21.59
N ASP A 67 -12.46 19.12 20.39
CA ASP A 67 -13.00 20.42 20.01
C ASP A 67 -14.55 20.37 19.80
N GLY A 68 -15.18 19.21 19.98
CA GLY A 68 -16.64 19.02 19.98
C GLY A 68 -17.34 19.14 18.62
N TRP A 69 -16.60 19.03 17.51
CA TRP A 69 -17.14 19.13 16.14
C TRP A 69 -17.71 17.83 15.60
N LEU A 70 -17.28 16.69 16.14
CA LEU A 70 -17.81 15.37 15.84
C LEU A 70 -17.65 14.44 17.04
N THR A 71 -18.44 13.38 17.10
CA THR A 71 -18.21 12.26 18.02
C THR A 71 -17.75 11.03 17.25
N LYS A 72 -16.88 10.21 17.87
CA LYS A 72 -16.39 8.93 17.34
C LYS A 72 -16.89 7.81 18.25
N LYS A 73 -17.59 6.83 17.70
CA LYS A 73 -17.92 5.56 18.38
C LYS A 73 -17.23 4.41 17.64
N GLU A 74 -16.51 3.56 18.36
CA GLU A 74 -16.00 2.31 17.78
C GLU A 74 -17.16 1.38 17.48
N ARG A 75 -17.15 0.75 16.30
CA ARG A 75 -18.06 -0.35 15.98
C ARG A 75 -17.27 -1.65 16.01
N ARG A 76 -17.82 -2.67 16.67
CA ARG A 76 -17.21 -4.00 16.80
C ARG A 76 -18.25 -5.03 16.40
N LEU A 77 -17.89 -5.93 15.49
CA LEU A 77 -18.72 -7.07 15.08
C LEU A 77 -18.05 -8.33 15.64
N GLY A 78 -18.44 -8.69 16.87
CA GLY A 78 -17.71 -9.66 17.69
C GLY A 78 -16.25 -9.23 17.90
N GLN A 79 -15.32 -10.16 17.69
CA GLN A 79 -13.87 -9.94 17.81
C GLN A 79 -13.25 -9.05 16.72
N ARG A 80 -14.00 -8.63 15.69
CA ARG A 80 -13.47 -7.77 14.61
C ARG A 80 -13.91 -6.32 14.81
N SER A 81 -12.94 -5.41 14.93
CA SER A 81 -13.19 -3.96 14.81
C SER A 81 -13.64 -3.64 13.38
N THR A 82 -14.70 -2.85 13.23
CA THR A 82 -15.19 -2.36 11.94
C THR A 82 -14.99 -0.84 11.84
N SER A 83 -15.16 -0.24 10.66
CA SER A 83 -14.99 1.20 10.48
C SER A 83 -15.77 1.99 11.53
N ASN A 84 -15.11 2.92 12.21
CA ASN A 84 -15.73 3.77 13.24
C ASN A 84 -17.04 4.40 12.73
N LEU A 85 -17.99 4.61 13.63
CA LEU A 85 -19.09 5.53 13.42
C LEU A 85 -18.60 6.94 13.80
N TYR A 86 -18.81 7.89 12.93
CA TYR A 86 -18.65 9.31 13.21
C TYR A 86 -20.02 9.98 13.15
N THR A 87 -20.28 10.91 14.06
CA THR A 87 -21.49 11.75 14.02
C THR A 87 -21.03 13.20 14.12
N LEU A 88 -21.19 13.95 13.04
CA LEU A 88 -20.90 15.38 12.98
C LEU A 88 -21.86 16.15 13.89
N ASN A 89 -21.36 17.20 14.55
CA ASN A 89 -22.17 18.06 15.40
C ASN A 89 -22.94 19.09 14.53
N VAL A 90 -24.05 18.63 13.94
CA VAL A 90 -24.84 19.41 12.95
C VAL A 90 -25.35 20.73 13.53
N THR A 91 -25.76 20.76 14.80
CA THR A 91 -26.22 21.99 15.46
C THR A 91 -25.08 23.00 15.63
N LYS A 92 -23.90 22.57 16.11
CA LYS A 92 -22.72 23.43 16.23
C LYS A 92 -22.22 23.95 14.88
N LEU A 93 -22.20 23.10 13.84
CA LEU A 93 -21.86 23.50 12.47
C LEU A 93 -22.82 24.56 11.93
N ARG A 94 -24.13 24.38 12.16
CA ARG A 94 -25.17 25.34 11.76
C ARG A 94 -25.09 26.66 12.53
N GLN A 95 -24.80 26.62 13.82
CA GLN A 95 -24.59 27.81 14.66
C GLN A 95 -23.39 28.61 14.14
N ALA A 96 -22.22 27.99 14.01
CA ALA A 96 -21.01 28.67 13.53
C ALA A 96 -21.16 29.22 12.09
N ALA A 97 -21.88 28.51 11.21
CA ALA A 97 -22.19 29.00 9.86
C ALA A 97 -23.10 30.23 9.90
N ASN A 98 -24.16 30.22 10.72
CA ASN A 98 -25.12 31.32 10.83
C ASN A 98 -24.53 32.55 11.55
N GLU A 99 -23.69 32.35 12.57
CA GLU A 99 -23.07 33.43 13.37
C GLU A 99 -22.14 34.32 12.53
N HIS A 100 -21.55 33.78 11.46
CA HIS A 100 -20.70 34.52 10.52
C HIS A 100 -21.39 34.87 9.19
N TYR A 101 -22.69 34.58 9.04
CA TYR A 101 -23.44 34.90 7.83
C TYR A 101 -23.90 36.37 7.84
N GLU A 102 -22.98 37.30 7.56
CA GLU A 102 -23.23 38.73 7.25
C GLU A 102 -23.93 38.89 5.88
N GLY A 103 -24.98 38.12 5.64
CA GLY A 103 -25.91 38.30 4.52
C GLY A 103 -26.83 39.51 4.77
N PRO A 104 -27.43 40.10 3.71
CA PRO A 104 -28.36 41.21 3.86
C PRO A 104 -29.48 40.86 4.83
N LYS A 105 -29.75 41.76 5.81
CA LYS A 105 -30.77 41.58 6.85
C LYS A 105 -32.19 41.68 6.28
N SER A 106 -32.58 40.65 5.52
CA SER A 106 -33.95 40.35 5.09
C SER A 106 -34.79 39.99 6.31
N GLY A 107 -35.23 41.00 7.06
CA GLY A 107 -36.06 40.83 8.24
C GLY A 107 -37.43 40.27 7.87
N ARG A 108 -37.61 38.96 8.03
CA ARG A 108 -38.92 38.32 8.01
C ARG A 108 -39.00 37.24 9.10
N SER A 109 -39.67 37.59 10.19
CA SER A 109 -40.00 36.67 11.28
C SER A 109 -40.88 35.52 10.81
N GLU A 110 -40.90 34.46 11.60
CA GLU A 110 -41.64 33.23 11.37
C GLU A 110 -43.17 33.45 11.43
N SER A 111 -43.91 32.77 10.55
CA SER A 111 -45.31 32.41 10.77
C SER A 111 -45.67 31.16 9.95
N GLU A 112 -46.45 30.28 10.55
CA GLU A 112 -46.78 28.90 10.17
C GLU A 112 -47.42 28.67 8.77
N PRO A 113 -47.45 27.41 8.27
CA PRO A 113 -48.01 27.09 6.95
C PRO A 113 -49.53 27.23 6.88
N SER A 114 -50.06 27.42 5.66
CA SER A 114 -51.48 27.28 5.35
C SER A 114 -51.67 26.61 3.99
N ASP A 115 -52.66 25.73 3.92
CA ASP A 115 -53.04 24.95 2.75
C ASP A 115 -53.81 25.80 1.72
N SER A 116 -53.54 25.60 0.42
CA SER A 116 -54.55 25.72 -0.64
C SER A 116 -54.01 25.34 -2.04
N GLY A 117 -54.65 24.33 -2.64
CA GLY A 117 -55.15 24.36 -4.02
C GLY A 117 -54.20 24.70 -5.19
N ARG A 118 -53.79 23.68 -5.95
CA ARG A 118 -53.40 23.80 -7.37
C ARG A 118 -54.62 23.42 -8.24
N PRO A 119 -55.05 24.27 -9.20
CA PRO A 119 -54.68 24.10 -10.62
C PRO A 119 -54.40 25.46 -11.32
N GLY A 120 -53.93 25.56 -12.57
CA GLY A 120 -53.41 24.56 -13.52
C GLY A 120 -53.46 25.06 -14.97
N SER A 121 -52.39 24.87 -15.76
CA SER A 121 -52.22 25.28 -17.19
C SER A 121 -52.20 26.83 -17.41
N GLU A 122 -51.29 27.46 -18.16
CA GLU A 122 -50.96 27.27 -19.59
C GLU A 122 -49.56 27.83 -19.97
N ARG A 123 -49.17 27.68 -21.24
CA ARG A 123 -47.92 28.16 -21.89
C ARG A 123 -48.30 28.75 -23.26
N PRO A 124 -47.78 29.91 -23.71
CA PRO A 124 -46.59 29.98 -24.59
C PRO A 124 -45.81 31.32 -24.42
N LYS A 125 -44.83 31.79 -25.21
CA LYS A 125 -44.03 31.34 -26.39
C LYS A 125 -42.52 31.65 -26.12
N GLU A 126 -41.62 31.20 -27.00
CA GLU A 126 -40.29 31.85 -27.21
C GLU A 126 -40.42 33.04 -28.19
N PRO A 127 -39.36 33.86 -28.32
CA PRO A 127 -38.96 34.32 -29.66
C PRO A 127 -37.52 33.91 -30.00
N LYS A 128 -37.33 33.41 -31.24
CA LYS A 128 -36.05 33.36 -31.95
C LYS A 128 -36.12 34.34 -33.12
N ASN A 129 -34.97 34.85 -33.58
CA ASN A 129 -34.32 34.44 -34.84
C ASN A 129 -33.38 35.54 -35.38
N GLN A 130 -32.39 35.13 -36.20
CA GLN A 130 -31.46 35.96 -37.00
C GLN A 130 -30.44 36.77 -36.14
N GLY A 131 -29.19 37.03 -36.57
CA GLY A 131 -28.55 36.88 -37.89
C GLY A 131 -28.19 38.26 -38.48
N SER A 132 -27.02 38.51 -39.09
CA SER A 132 -25.87 37.65 -39.42
C SER A 132 -24.61 38.51 -39.71
N GLN A 133 -23.46 37.85 -39.85
CA GLN A 133 -22.19 38.36 -40.42
C GLN A 133 -21.43 39.47 -39.66
N GLY A 134 -20.13 39.56 -39.97
CA GLY A 134 -19.25 40.70 -39.75
C GLY A 134 -18.22 40.76 -40.90
N PRO A 135 -17.37 41.78 -40.98
CA PRO A 135 -16.25 41.83 -41.94
C PRO A 135 -14.87 41.74 -41.27
N GLU A 136 -13.85 41.47 -42.08
CA GLU A 136 -12.43 41.50 -41.71
C GLU A 136 -11.82 42.92 -41.82
N THR A 137 -10.49 43.02 -41.69
CA THR A 137 -9.64 44.23 -41.74
C THR A 137 -9.76 45.17 -40.53
N GLY A 138 -8.68 45.76 -40.01
CA GLY A 138 -7.25 45.61 -40.32
C GLY A 138 -6.40 46.60 -39.49
N HIS A 139 -5.07 46.55 -39.65
CA HIS A 139 -4.07 47.47 -39.08
C HIS A 139 -3.81 47.42 -37.55
N ASP A 140 -2.71 46.75 -37.18
CA ASP A 140 -1.75 47.27 -36.18
C ASP A 140 -0.84 48.31 -36.88
N PRO A 141 -0.18 49.24 -36.16
CA PRO A 141 1.27 49.12 -36.08
C PRO A 141 1.96 49.61 -34.78
N SER A 142 2.71 48.72 -34.12
CA SER A 142 3.99 49.02 -33.43
C SER A 142 3.96 49.93 -32.17
N VAL A 143 4.98 50.02 -31.30
CA VAL A 143 6.37 49.51 -31.15
C VAL A 143 6.65 49.41 -29.62
N ASN A 144 7.63 48.72 -29.02
CA ASN A 144 8.73 47.78 -29.36
C ASN A 144 9.14 47.06 -28.02
N SER A 145 10.23 46.31 -27.79
CA SER A 145 11.45 45.86 -28.50
C SER A 145 11.87 44.48 -27.95
N ASN A 146 12.58 43.68 -28.76
CA ASN A 146 13.87 43.00 -28.47
C ASN A 146 14.07 41.76 -29.37
N THR A 147 15.31 41.53 -29.81
CA THR A 147 15.65 40.51 -30.81
C THR A 147 16.86 39.68 -30.39
N ASP A 148 16.67 38.35 -30.36
CA ASP A 148 17.45 37.21 -30.90
C ASP A 148 18.89 37.47 -31.50
N PRO A 149 19.74 36.44 -31.76
CA PRO A 149 19.71 34.99 -31.42
C PRO A 149 21.03 34.43 -30.81
N SER A 150 21.05 33.14 -30.39
CA SER A 150 21.94 32.11 -30.99
C SER A 150 21.78 30.68 -30.40
N VAL A 151 22.08 29.67 -31.22
CA VAL A 151 21.90 28.22 -31.07
C VAL A 151 22.90 27.55 -30.11
N GLY A 152 22.49 26.52 -29.35
CA GLY A 152 23.35 25.86 -28.34
C GLY A 152 23.03 24.41 -27.88
N SER A 153 22.44 23.55 -28.72
CA SER A 153 22.38 22.06 -28.60
C SER A 153 21.98 21.36 -27.27
N LYS A 154 20.87 20.60 -27.34
CA LYS A 154 20.48 19.43 -26.49
C LYS A 154 20.27 19.65 -24.98
N PRO A 155 19.02 19.70 -24.48
CA PRO A 155 18.71 19.11 -23.18
C PRO A 155 18.87 17.58 -23.25
N SER A 156 19.43 16.97 -22.21
CA SER A 156 19.42 15.51 -22.05
C SER A 156 17.98 15.01 -21.86
N CYS A 157 17.71 13.77 -22.26
CA CYS A 157 16.41 13.13 -22.03
C CYS A 157 16.05 13.20 -20.53
N PRO A 158 14.80 13.54 -20.15
CA PRO A 158 14.36 13.32 -18.79
C PRO A 158 14.47 11.83 -18.48
N VAL A 159 15.07 11.49 -17.34
CA VAL A 159 15.07 10.12 -16.82
C VAL A 159 13.62 9.64 -16.74
N PRO A 160 13.28 8.43 -17.20
CA PRO A 160 11.92 7.91 -17.10
C PRO A 160 11.43 8.03 -15.66
N ALA A 161 10.32 8.74 -15.46
CA ALA A 161 9.78 8.97 -14.12
C ALA A 161 9.55 7.62 -13.42
N GLU A 162 10.13 7.45 -12.23
CA GLU A 162 10.02 6.20 -11.50
C GLU A 162 8.53 5.85 -11.32
N PRO A 163 8.12 4.61 -11.64
CA PRO A 163 6.71 4.24 -11.56
C PRO A 163 6.21 4.36 -10.11
N ASP A 164 5.05 5.02 -9.92
CA ASP A 164 4.41 5.21 -8.60
C ASP A 164 4.50 3.90 -7.79
N PRO A 165 5.05 3.92 -6.56
CA PRO A 165 5.15 2.74 -5.72
C PRO A 165 3.83 1.94 -5.58
N GLN A 166 2.66 2.58 -5.71
CA GLN A 166 1.36 1.89 -5.75
C GLN A 166 1.11 1.09 -7.02
N VAL A 167 1.66 1.50 -8.17
CA VAL A 167 1.65 0.75 -9.43
C VAL A 167 2.58 -0.44 -9.31
N VAL A 168 3.83 -0.25 -8.84
CA VAL A 168 4.79 -1.34 -8.61
C VAL A 168 4.23 -2.39 -7.64
N LEU A 169 3.69 -1.95 -6.48
CA LEU A 169 3.01 -2.83 -5.51
C LEU A 169 1.75 -3.50 -6.09
N THR A 170 1.13 -2.94 -7.14
CA THR A 170 -0.01 -3.55 -7.83
C THR A 170 0.45 -4.63 -8.80
N ASP A 171 1.52 -4.41 -9.54
CA ASP A 171 2.02 -5.38 -10.52
C ASP A 171 2.73 -6.57 -9.86
N LEU A 172 3.49 -6.34 -8.78
CA LEU A 172 3.97 -7.41 -7.90
C LEU A 172 2.79 -8.20 -7.28
N ALA A 173 1.69 -7.55 -6.93
CA ALA A 173 0.51 -8.24 -6.41
C ALA A 173 -0.25 -9.03 -7.49
N LYS A 174 -0.24 -8.58 -8.76
CA LYS A 174 -0.73 -9.36 -9.90
C LYS A 174 0.12 -10.62 -10.11
N GLN A 175 1.46 -10.53 -10.00
CA GLN A 175 2.35 -11.69 -10.14
C GLN A 175 2.02 -12.79 -9.11
N VAL A 176 1.90 -12.45 -7.82
CA VAL A 176 1.50 -13.39 -6.76
C VAL A 176 0.11 -13.99 -7.01
N LEU A 177 -0.85 -13.18 -7.50
CA LEU A 177 -2.20 -13.66 -7.80
C LEU A 177 -2.25 -14.60 -9.02
N SER A 178 -1.46 -14.32 -10.06
CA SER A 178 -1.28 -15.21 -11.21
C SER A 178 -0.63 -16.53 -10.80
N HIS A 179 0.38 -16.49 -9.94
CA HIS A 179 1.01 -17.69 -9.38
C HIS A 179 0.01 -18.55 -8.60
N LEU A 180 -0.79 -17.95 -7.70
CA LEU A 180 -1.86 -18.66 -6.99
C LEU A 180 -2.85 -19.34 -7.95
N ASN A 181 -3.30 -18.63 -8.98
CA ASN A 181 -4.21 -19.16 -9.99
C ASN A 181 -3.58 -20.32 -10.79
N GLN A 182 -2.28 -20.26 -11.07
CA GLN A 182 -1.53 -21.32 -11.76
C GLN A 182 -1.34 -22.55 -10.87
N THR A 183 -0.85 -22.39 -9.64
CA THR A 183 -0.56 -23.50 -8.71
C THR A 183 -1.83 -24.26 -8.27
N THR A 184 -2.95 -23.55 -8.11
CA THR A 184 -4.22 -24.12 -7.57
C THR A 184 -5.30 -24.36 -8.63
N GLY A 185 -5.02 -24.09 -9.92
CA GLY A 185 -6.02 -24.10 -11.00
C GLY A 185 -7.13 -23.04 -10.87
N SER A 186 -7.07 -22.17 -9.86
CA SER A 186 -8.10 -21.18 -9.55
C SER A 186 -8.15 -20.01 -10.56
N ARG A 187 -9.26 -19.27 -10.54
CA ARG A 187 -9.50 -18.11 -11.44
C ARG A 187 -9.84 -16.84 -10.67
N PHE A 188 -9.13 -16.57 -9.57
CA PHE A 188 -9.31 -15.37 -8.75
C PHE A 188 -9.02 -14.10 -9.58
N GLN A 189 -9.98 -13.18 -9.59
CA GLN A 189 -9.92 -11.98 -10.40
C GLN A 189 -9.06 -10.88 -9.76
N VAL A 190 -8.55 -9.97 -10.59
CA VAL A 190 -7.71 -8.82 -10.23
C VAL A 190 -8.56 -7.70 -9.59
N CYS A 191 -9.16 -7.99 -8.44
CA CYS A 191 -10.06 -7.10 -7.72
C CYS A 191 -9.51 -6.72 -6.32
N ALA A 192 -10.21 -5.81 -5.63
CA ALA A 192 -9.76 -5.29 -4.34
C ALA A 192 -9.57 -6.38 -3.28
N THR A 193 -10.52 -7.31 -3.13
CA THR A 193 -10.48 -8.38 -2.13
C THR A 193 -9.34 -9.37 -2.34
N SER A 194 -9.06 -9.75 -3.60
CA SER A 194 -7.89 -10.57 -3.95
C SER A 194 -6.57 -9.87 -3.63
N LEU A 195 -6.42 -8.62 -4.07
CA LEU A 195 -5.13 -7.92 -4.04
C LEU A 195 -4.80 -7.23 -2.71
N GLU A 196 -5.79 -6.87 -1.88
CA GLU A 196 -5.54 -6.05 -0.68
C GLU A 196 -4.62 -6.77 0.33
N HIS A 197 -4.84 -8.07 0.54
CA HIS A 197 -4.03 -8.88 1.44
C HIS A 197 -2.60 -9.07 0.91
N ILE A 198 -2.45 -9.34 -0.40
CA ILE A 198 -1.14 -9.47 -1.07
C ILE A 198 -0.37 -8.13 -1.01
N ARG A 199 -1.00 -7.03 -1.41
CA ARG A 199 -0.45 -5.66 -1.28
C ARG A 199 -0.11 -5.30 0.17
N ALA A 200 -0.78 -5.89 1.16
CA ALA A 200 -0.43 -5.71 2.56
C ALA A 200 0.84 -6.46 2.95
N ARG A 201 1.04 -7.70 2.48
CA ARG A 201 2.32 -8.42 2.68
C ARG A 201 3.48 -7.66 2.01
N LEU A 202 3.31 -7.22 0.76
CA LEU A 202 4.33 -6.45 0.03
C LEU A 202 4.71 -5.14 0.76
N ARG A 203 3.73 -4.43 1.33
CA ARG A 203 3.97 -3.22 2.14
C ARG A 203 4.57 -3.48 3.53
N GLU A 204 4.62 -4.74 3.97
CA GLU A 204 5.32 -5.16 5.19
C GLU A 204 6.74 -5.70 4.88
N GLY A 205 7.20 -5.61 3.63
CA GLY A 205 8.55 -5.99 3.20
C GLY A 205 8.69 -7.43 2.68
N PHE A 206 7.63 -8.24 2.74
CA PHE A 206 7.66 -9.60 2.20
C PHE A 206 7.73 -9.61 0.68
N THR A 207 8.57 -10.48 0.13
CA THR A 207 8.85 -10.60 -1.31
C THR A 207 7.80 -11.44 -2.05
N VAL A 208 7.75 -11.30 -3.38
CA VAL A 208 6.95 -12.15 -4.28
C VAL A 208 7.35 -13.63 -4.14
N ALA A 209 8.65 -13.92 -3.98
CA ALA A 209 9.16 -15.29 -3.82
C ALA A 209 8.68 -15.95 -2.51
N GLU A 210 8.70 -15.23 -1.38
CA GLU A 210 8.16 -15.73 -0.12
C GLU A 210 6.64 -15.98 -0.19
N MET A 211 5.91 -15.14 -0.93
CA MET A 211 4.48 -15.35 -1.14
C MET A 211 4.18 -16.52 -2.08
N ALA A 212 4.95 -16.71 -3.14
CA ALA A 212 4.89 -17.88 -4.01
C ALA A 212 5.20 -19.18 -3.24
N LEU A 213 6.23 -19.16 -2.38
CA LEU A 213 6.58 -20.31 -1.53
C LEU A 213 5.47 -20.65 -0.52
N VAL A 214 4.79 -19.65 0.06
CA VAL A 214 3.59 -19.89 0.90
C VAL A 214 2.44 -20.49 0.10
N VAL A 215 2.27 -20.10 -1.17
CA VAL A 215 1.27 -20.69 -2.08
C VAL A 215 1.60 -22.15 -2.37
N ASP A 216 2.83 -22.47 -2.78
CA ASP A 216 3.27 -23.85 -3.09
C ASP A 216 3.08 -24.77 -1.88
N TYR A 217 3.63 -24.36 -0.73
CA TYR A 217 3.51 -25.11 0.52
C TYR A 217 2.05 -25.32 0.92
N LYS A 218 1.19 -24.30 0.76
CA LYS A 218 -0.22 -24.44 1.15
C LYS A 218 -1.07 -25.20 0.15
N ASN A 219 -0.74 -25.16 -1.13
CA ASN A 219 -1.32 -26.08 -2.10
C ASN A 219 -1.05 -27.51 -1.63
N GLU A 220 0.22 -27.91 -1.45
CA GLU A 220 0.56 -29.29 -1.05
C GLU A 220 0.11 -29.66 0.38
N ASP A 221 -0.02 -28.70 1.31
CA ASP A 221 -0.56 -28.96 2.65
C ASP A 221 -2.10 -29.14 2.68
N TRP A 222 -2.84 -28.58 1.73
CA TRP A 222 -4.31 -28.57 1.73
C TRP A 222 -4.99 -29.30 0.58
N LYS A 223 -4.24 -29.64 -0.47
CA LYS A 223 -4.67 -30.49 -1.59
C LYS A 223 -5.30 -31.81 -1.10
N ASP A 224 -6.30 -32.29 -1.84
CA ASP A 224 -7.01 -33.53 -1.57
C ASP A 224 -7.67 -33.54 -0.16
N SER A 225 -8.04 -32.37 0.36
CA SER A 225 -8.66 -32.20 1.68
C SER A 225 -9.70 -31.08 1.73
N GLU A 226 -10.58 -31.08 2.73
CA GLU A 226 -11.57 -30.02 2.97
C GLU A 226 -10.95 -28.60 3.13
N GLN A 227 -9.65 -28.51 3.41
CA GLN A 227 -8.96 -27.21 3.53
C GLN A 227 -8.58 -26.61 2.17
N GLU A 228 -8.71 -27.35 1.06
CA GLU A 228 -8.44 -26.86 -0.30
C GLU A 228 -9.36 -25.68 -0.69
N GLU A 229 -10.62 -25.68 -0.23
CA GLU A 229 -11.55 -24.56 -0.45
C GLU A 229 -10.94 -23.22 0.03
N TYR A 230 -10.11 -23.26 1.05
CA TYR A 230 -9.52 -22.10 1.71
C TYR A 230 -8.25 -21.57 1.03
N LEU A 231 -7.81 -22.14 -0.11
CA LEU A 231 -6.70 -21.65 -0.96
C LEU A 231 -7.02 -20.34 -1.70
N ARG A 232 -7.42 -19.31 -0.93
CA ARG A 232 -7.86 -18.00 -1.42
C ARG A 232 -6.87 -16.91 -0.96
N PRO A 233 -6.68 -15.81 -1.71
CA PRO A 233 -5.81 -14.71 -1.28
C PRO A 233 -6.18 -14.15 0.10
N THR A 234 -7.49 -14.10 0.39
CA THR A 234 -8.07 -13.64 1.66
C THR A 234 -7.84 -14.59 2.84
N THR A 235 -7.28 -15.79 2.63
CA THR A 235 -6.91 -16.73 3.70
C THR A 235 -5.39 -16.82 3.85
N LEU A 236 -4.69 -17.06 2.74
CA LEU A 236 -3.24 -17.29 2.72
C LEU A 236 -2.46 -16.08 3.21
N PHE A 237 -2.89 -14.88 2.83
CA PHE A 237 -2.20 -13.61 3.10
C PHE A 237 -2.80 -12.81 4.28
N ILE A 238 -3.55 -13.47 5.18
CA ILE A 238 -4.04 -12.86 6.44
C ILE A 238 -2.84 -12.52 7.35
N PRO A 239 -2.73 -11.29 7.89
CA PRO A 239 -1.61 -10.87 8.75
C PRO A 239 -1.33 -11.80 9.93
N LYS A 240 -2.40 -12.32 10.59
CA LYS A 240 -2.31 -13.24 11.74
C LYS A 240 -1.62 -14.57 11.40
N ASN A 241 -1.81 -15.09 10.19
CA ASN A 241 -1.42 -16.45 9.84
C ASN A 241 -0.20 -16.51 8.91
N PHE A 242 -0.06 -15.52 8.01
CA PHE A 242 0.95 -15.52 6.95
C PHE A 242 2.40 -15.72 7.46
N PRO A 243 2.89 -15.05 8.52
CA PRO A 243 4.24 -15.30 9.03
C PRO A 243 4.44 -16.73 9.54
N GLY A 244 3.39 -17.34 10.10
CA GLY A 244 3.39 -18.74 10.54
C GLY A 244 3.36 -19.73 9.37
N TYR A 245 2.67 -19.39 8.27
CA TYR A 245 2.72 -20.15 7.02
C TYR A 245 4.10 -20.04 6.37
N LEU A 246 4.67 -18.84 6.28
CA LEU A 246 6.00 -18.60 5.70
C LEU A 246 7.10 -19.36 6.46
N LYS A 247 7.09 -19.34 7.79
CA LYS A 247 8.03 -20.15 8.61
C LYS A 247 7.91 -21.66 8.35
N ARG A 248 6.69 -22.17 8.09
CA ARG A 248 6.48 -23.58 7.75
C ARG A 248 6.90 -23.89 6.31
N ALA A 249 6.56 -23.01 5.37
CA ALA A 249 6.92 -23.13 3.97
C ALA A 249 8.44 -23.13 3.76
N GLY A 250 9.17 -22.24 4.44
CA GLY A 250 10.64 -22.23 4.44
C GLY A 250 11.28 -23.46 5.09
N ASN A 251 10.60 -24.14 6.02
CA ASN A 251 11.06 -25.43 6.55
C ASN A 251 10.77 -26.60 5.59
N TRP A 252 9.64 -26.54 4.86
CA TRP A 252 9.27 -27.50 3.82
C TRP A 252 10.17 -27.40 2.58
N ASP A 253 10.52 -26.18 2.17
CA ASP A 253 11.49 -25.88 1.11
C ASP A 253 12.87 -26.46 1.45
N LYS A 254 13.38 -26.19 2.66
CA LYS A 254 14.62 -26.78 3.22
C LYS A 254 14.57 -28.31 3.36
N ALA A 255 13.39 -28.92 3.41
CA ALA A 255 13.21 -30.37 3.43
C ALA A 255 13.14 -30.99 2.01
N GLY A 256 13.37 -30.20 0.96
CA GLY A 256 13.31 -30.66 -0.43
C GLY A 256 11.90 -30.67 -1.03
N ARG A 257 10.97 -29.86 -0.49
CA ARG A 257 9.56 -29.78 -0.90
C ARG A 257 8.85 -31.15 -0.96
N PRO A 258 8.87 -31.95 0.13
CA PRO A 258 8.26 -33.28 0.13
C PRO A 258 6.76 -33.22 -0.16
N ALA A 259 6.27 -34.19 -0.94
CA ALA A 259 4.85 -34.36 -1.20
C ALA A 259 4.09 -34.79 0.07
N LYS A 260 2.78 -34.59 0.09
CA LYS A 260 1.90 -34.99 1.20
C LYS A 260 1.00 -36.15 0.79
N LYS A 261 1.22 -37.32 1.39
CA LYS A 261 0.40 -38.54 1.14
C LYS A 261 -0.24 -39.04 2.42
N ASN A 262 -1.52 -39.40 2.36
CA ASN A 262 -2.31 -39.91 3.49
C ASN A 262 -2.21 -39.01 4.74
N GLY A 263 -2.28 -37.69 4.54
CA GLY A 263 -2.18 -36.67 5.58
C GLY A 263 -0.78 -36.44 6.17
N LYS A 264 0.23 -37.23 5.78
CA LYS A 264 1.62 -37.12 6.26
C LYS A 264 2.51 -36.57 5.15
N TRP A 265 3.45 -35.71 5.53
CA TRP A 265 4.58 -35.38 4.65
C TRP A 265 5.40 -36.65 4.43
N GLU A 266 5.71 -36.97 3.18
CA GLU A 266 6.69 -38.00 2.90
C GLU A 266 8.03 -37.58 3.52
N LYS A 267 8.66 -38.48 4.27
CA LYS A 267 10.08 -38.30 4.56
C LYS A 267 10.79 -38.44 3.23
N GLY A 268 11.35 -37.33 2.72
CA GLY A 268 12.32 -37.40 1.63
C GLY A 268 13.35 -38.47 1.96
N THR A 269 13.73 -39.28 0.99
CA THR A 269 14.64 -40.41 1.21
C THR A 269 15.93 -39.90 1.83
N ASN A 270 16.17 -40.26 3.09
CA ASN A 270 17.34 -39.83 3.85
C ASN A 270 18.62 -40.37 3.20
N SER A 271 19.19 -39.59 2.27
CA SER A 271 20.65 -39.52 2.16
C SER A 271 21.15 -38.92 3.48
N SER A 272 21.83 -39.73 4.29
CA SER A 272 22.08 -39.44 5.70
C SER A 272 23.21 -38.42 5.91
N THR A 273 22.99 -37.16 5.51
CA THR A 273 23.86 -36.03 5.82
C THR A 273 23.07 -34.75 6.04
N SER A 274 23.48 -33.95 7.02
CA SER A 274 22.96 -32.61 7.29
C SER A 274 23.49 -31.60 6.27
N ALA A 275 22.93 -31.61 5.06
CA ALA A 275 23.27 -30.68 3.98
C ALA A 275 22.27 -29.51 3.94
N SER A 276 22.76 -28.28 4.10
CA SER A 276 21.95 -27.08 3.82
C SER A 276 21.89 -26.81 2.33
N PHE A 277 20.68 -26.54 1.83
CA PHE A 277 20.38 -25.55 0.79
C PHE A 277 21.41 -25.35 -0.34
N SER A 278 21.20 -26.02 -1.48
CA SER A 278 21.84 -25.68 -2.76
C SER A 278 20.82 -25.37 -3.84
N GLN A 279 20.59 -24.07 -4.09
CA GLN A 279 20.33 -23.58 -5.44
C GLN A 279 21.58 -22.86 -5.96
N ASP A 280 22.70 -23.59 -5.96
CA ASP A 280 23.93 -23.26 -6.67
C ASP A 280 24.66 -24.58 -6.97
N VAL A 281 24.97 -24.82 -8.25
CA VAL A 281 25.71 -26.02 -8.68
C VAL A 281 27.20 -25.71 -8.60
N GLY A 282 27.95 -26.47 -7.79
CA GLY A 282 29.42 -26.41 -7.75
C GLY A 282 30.05 -25.59 -6.61
N VAL A 283 29.29 -25.14 -5.60
CA VAL A 283 29.85 -24.44 -4.42
C VAL A 283 29.99 -25.42 -3.25
N ASP A 284 31.20 -25.61 -2.71
CA ASP A 284 31.38 -26.37 -1.46
C ASP A 284 30.88 -25.55 -0.25
N ILE A 285 29.78 -26.04 0.32
CA ILE A 285 29.12 -25.43 1.48
C ILE A 285 29.83 -25.77 2.79
N ALA A 286 30.46 -26.95 2.89
CA ALA A 286 31.20 -27.34 4.08
C ALA A 286 32.50 -26.53 4.20
N GLU A 287 33.18 -26.30 3.08
CA GLU A 287 34.35 -25.42 3.01
C GLU A 287 33.99 -24.00 3.44
N ARG A 288 32.92 -23.41 2.88
CA ARG A 288 32.41 -22.06 3.20
C ARG A 288 32.09 -21.89 4.69
N ASP A 289 31.39 -22.85 5.28
CA ASP A 289 30.88 -22.76 6.65
C ASP A 289 31.95 -23.08 7.71
N LEU A 290 33.04 -23.76 7.32
CA LEU A 290 34.28 -23.85 8.08
C LEU A 290 35.13 -22.58 7.92
N ALA A 291 35.21 -22.02 6.72
CA ALA A 291 35.95 -20.80 6.44
C ALA A 291 35.38 -19.57 7.18
N TRP A 292 34.05 -19.48 7.34
CA TRP A 292 33.40 -18.48 8.21
C TRP A 292 33.91 -18.55 9.66
N ARG A 293 34.03 -19.77 10.20
CA ARG A 293 34.52 -20.01 11.56
C ARG A 293 36.00 -19.68 11.69
N ARG A 294 36.83 -20.08 10.72
CA ARG A 294 38.26 -19.71 10.66
C ARG A 294 38.46 -18.19 10.57
N TYR A 295 37.70 -17.50 9.74
CA TYR A 295 37.75 -16.04 9.59
C TYR A 295 37.45 -15.29 10.90
N HIS A 296 36.58 -15.86 11.75
CA HIS A 296 36.25 -15.35 13.08
C HIS A 296 37.14 -15.91 14.23
N GLY A 297 38.11 -16.77 13.95
CA GLY A 297 39.04 -17.30 14.97
C GLY A 297 38.47 -18.43 15.84
N LEU A 298 37.46 -19.15 15.35
CA LEU A 298 36.68 -20.14 16.12
C LEU A 298 37.17 -21.58 15.96
N GLU A 299 38.15 -21.83 15.09
CA GLU A 299 38.77 -23.15 14.90
C GLU A 299 40.16 -23.19 15.57
N THR A 300 40.75 -24.38 15.70
CA THR A 300 42.13 -24.54 16.22
C THR A 300 43.20 -24.06 15.23
N ASP A 301 42.89 -24.12 13.94
CA ASP A 301 43.69 -23.62 12.83
C ASP A 301 42.81 -22.71 11.97
N ASN A 302 43.18 -21.43 11.94
CA ASN A 302 42.41 -20.35 11.33
C ASN A 302 43.04 -19.82 10.03
N GLU A 303 44.06 -20.49 9.48
CA GLU A 303 44.65 -20.11 8.20
C GLU A 303 43.69 -20.40 7.03
N PRO A 304 43.73 -19.62 5.93
CA PRO A 304 42.87 -19.86 4.78
C PRO A 304 43.33 -21.11 4.03
N LYS A 305 42.39 -22.00 3.69
CA LYS A 305 42.69 -23.33 3.13
C LYS A 305 42.44 -23.47 1.63
N SER A 306 41.96 -22.41 0.98
CA SER A 306 41.83 -22.32 -0.47
C SER A 306 42.02 -20.89 -0.97
N GLU A 307 42.29 -20.75 -2.26
CA GLU A 307 42.38 -19.44 -2.93
C GLU A 307 41.01 -18.71 -2.96
N ILE A 308 39.91 -19.46 -2.95
CA ILE A 308 38.54 -18.93 -2.79
C ILE A 308 38.40 -18.30 -1.40
N GLU A 309 38.83 -19.00 -0.34
CA GLU A 309 38.77 -18.49 1.02
C GLU A 309 39.60 -17.20 1.19
N VAL A 310 40.80 -17.11 0.59
CA VAL A 310 41.60 -15.87 0.61
C VAL A 310 40.82 -14.70 -0.01
N LYS A 311 40.32 -14.88 -1.24
CA LYS A 311 39.56 -13.84 -1.97
C LYS A 311 38.26 -13.43 -1.27
N VAL A 312 37.59 -14.38 -0.60
CA VAL A 312 36.39 -14.09 0.20
C VAL A 312 36.75 -13.31 1.47
N ARG A 313 37.82 -13.69 2.19
CA ARG A 313 38.28 -12.96 3.39
C ARG A 313 38.65 -11.51 3.07
N GLU A 314 39.46 -11.26 2.04
CA GLU A 314 39.81 -9.90 1.61
C GLU A 314 38.59 -9.01 1.33
N ARG A 315 37.54 -9.60 0.75
CA ARG A 315 36.30 -8.89 0.46
C ARG A 315 35.42 -8.72 1.70
N ALA A 316 35.40 -9.72 2.58
CA ALA A 316 34.67 -9.67 3.85
C ALA A 316 35.26 -8.65 4.83
N ASP A 317 36.58 -8.50 4.89
CA ASP A 317 37.25 -7.45 5.69
C ASP A 317 36.93 -6.05 5.13
N ARG A 318 36.99 -5.88 3.79
CA ARG A 318 36.61 -4.63 3.09
C ARG A 318 35.16 -4.22 3.31
N ASP A 319 34.23 -5.19 3.28
CA ASP A 319 32.80 -4.97 3.52
C ASP A 319 32.46 -4.96 5.04
N GLY A 320 33.49 -5.00 5.90
CA GLY A 320 33.39 -4.82 7.36
C GLY A 320 32.66 -5.93 8.09
N LEU A 321 32.73 -7.18 7.61
CA LEU A 321 32.02 -8.32 8.21
C LEU A 321 32.60 -8.71 9.57
N LYS A 322 33.93 -8.65 9.73
CA LYS A 322 34.62 -9.11 10.96
C LYS A 322 34.14 -8.37 12.21
N ALA A 323 33.95 -7.05 12.09
CA ALA A 323 33.47 -6.16 13.14
C ALA A 323 32.00 -6.37 13.54
N LYS A 324 31.21 -7.09 12.73
CA LYS A 324 29.78 -7.37 13.01
C LYS A 324 29.59 -8.60 13.91
N GLY A 325 30.61 -9.46 14.05
CA GLY A 325 30.58 -10.67 14.88
C GLY A 325 29.94 -11.89 14.21
N HIS A 326 30.32 -13.08 14.67
CA HIS A 326 30.01 -14.35 13.99
C HIS A 326 28.53 -14.77 14.04
N ASP A 327 27.81 -14.41 15.12
CA ASP A 327 26.36 -14.66 15.30
C ASP A 327 25.47 -13.71 14.48
N HIS A 328 26.04 -12.66 13.88
CA HIS A 328 25.27 -11.61 13.25
C HIS A 328 24.74 -12.05 11.88
N GLY A 329 23.46 -12.43 11.81
CA GLY A 329 22.86 -13.06 10.62
C GLY A 329 23.04 -12.29 9.30
N LEU A 330 23.09 -10.96 9.31
CA LEU A 330 23.39 -10.17 8.10
C LEU A 330 24.87 -10.23 7.67
N ALA A 331 25.79 -10.50 8.60
CA ALA A 331 27.20 -10.71 8.29
C ALA A 331 27.42 -12.11 7.70
N GLN A 332 26.77 -13.14 8.26
CA GLN A 332 26.75 -14.49 7.70
C GLN A 332 26.07 -14.52 6.31
N PHE A 333 24.97 -13.78 6.11
CA PHE A 333 24.36 -13.62 4.79
C PHE A 333 25.30 -12.92 3.79
N GLY A 334 26.00 -11.86 4.23
CA GLY A 334 27.03 -11.20 3.43
C GLY A 334 28.15 -12.15 3.01
N TRP A 335 28.68 -12.95 3.95
CA TRP A 335 29.69 -13.97 3.68
C TRP A 335 29.24 -14.97 2.62
N ASN A 336 28.03 -15.51 2.76
CA ASN A 336 27.46 -16.47 1.83
C ASN A 336 27.29 -15.91 0.41
N ASN A 337 26.92 -14.63 0.29
CA ASN A 337 26.83 -13.94 -1.00
C ASN A 337 28.21 -13.72 -1.63
N ILE A 338 29.19 -13.23 -0.86
CA ILE A 338 30.57 -13.04 -1.33
C ILE A 338 31.16 -14.39 -1.79
N TRP A 339 30.95 -15.48 -1.04
CA TRP A 339 31.44 -16.81 -1.41
C TRP A 339 30.81 -17.33 -2.71
N SER A 340 29.49 -17.19 -2.91
CA SER A 340 28.83 -17.58 -4.18
C SER A 340 29.40 -16.81 -5.37
N VAL A 341 29.63 -15.50 -5.22
CA VAL A 341 30.22 -14.66 -6.29
C VAL A 341 31.67 -15.04 -6.59
N VAL A 342 32.51 -15.26 -5.57
CA VAL A 342 33.92 -15.65 -5.77
C VAL A 342 34.03 -17.05 -6.37
N ALA A 343 33.23 -18.01 -5.90
CA ALA A 343 33.24 -19.38 -6.43
C ALA A 343 32.80 -19.42 -7.92
N LYS A 344 31.75 -18.68 -8.29
CA LYS A 344 31.31 -18.57 -9.70
C LYS A 344 32.36 -17.96 -10.62
N ASN A 345 33.08 -16.94 -10.13
CA ASN A 345 34.15 -16.30 -10.90
C ASN A 345 35.45 -17.12 -10.91
N GLY A 346 35.64 -18.05 -9.97
CA GLY A 346 36.79 -18.96 -9.91
C GLY A 346 36.68 -20.18 -10.84
N GLY A 347 35.48 -20.53 -11.30
CA GLY A 347 35.23 -21.65 -12.22
C GLY A 347 35.45 -21.34 -13.71
N ALA A 348 36.09 -20.21 -14.04
CA ALA A 348 36.31 -19.75 -15.41
C ALA A 348 37.80 -19.46 -15.67
N ALA A 349 38.60 -20.54 -15.71
CA ALA A 349 40.02 -20.57 -16.07
C ALA A 349 40.33 -21.85 -16.86
#